data_AF-A0A355RHG7-F1
#
_entry.id   AF-A0A355RHG7-F1
#
_cell.length_a   1.000
_cell.length_b   1.000
_cell.length_c   1.000
_cell.angle_alpha   90.00
_cell.angle_beta   90.00
_cell.angle_gamma   90.00
#
_symmetry.space_group_name_H-M   'P 1'
#
loop_
_entity.id
_entity.type
_entity.pdbx_description
1 polymer ?
#
loop_
_entity_poly.entity_id
_entity_poly.type
_entity_poly.pdbx_seq_one_letter_code
_entity_poly.pdbx_strand_id
1 'polypeptide(L)' 'MAIYPVLLAGGSGTRLWPLSRKSYPKQFSNLIGKKTLFQ' A
#
# COMPACT_ATOMS: atom_id res chain seq x y z
N MET A 1 22.50 -17.37 -11.63
CA MET A 1 21.15 -16.89 -11.98
C MET A 1 20.73 -15.90 -10.91
N ALA A 2 20.38 -14.67 -11.26
CA ALA A 2 19.95 -13.65 -10.29
C ALA A 2 18.41 -13.58 -10.22
N ILE A 3 17.86 -13.35 -9.02
CA ILE A 3 16.42 -13.18 -8.79
C ILE A 3 16.14 -11.69 -8.61
N TYR A 4 15.11 -11.18 -9.29
CA TYR A 4 14.65 -9.81 -9.17
C TYR A 4 13.25 -9.79 -8.55
N PRO A 5 13.11 -9.46 -7.26
CA PRO A 5 11.80 -9.36 -6.63
C PRO A 5 11.07 -8.12 -7.16
N VAL A 6 9.83 -8.32 -7.63
CA VAL A 6 8.94 -7.24 -8.03
C VAL A 6 7.75 -7.22 -7.09
N LEU A 7 7.55 -6.09 -6.40
CA LEU A 7 6.42 -5.89 -5.52
C LEU A 7 5.37 -5.02 -6.22
N LEU A 8 4.19 -5.58 -6.45
CA LEU A 8 3.06 -4.84 -7.02
C LEU A 8 2.29 -4.13 -5.90
N ALA A 9 2.38 -2.80 -5.85
CA ALA A 9 1.69 -1.96 -4.87
C ALA A 9 0.72 -1.00 -5.56
N GLY A 10 -0.49 -1.48 -5.85
CA GLY A 10 -1.53 -0.71 -6.55
C GLY A 10 -2.96 -1.13 -6.17
N GLY A 11 -3.93 -0.38 -6.72
CA GLY A 11 -5.36 -0.58 -6.50
C GLY A 11 -6.13 0.75 -6.52
N SER A 12 -7.46 0.70 -6.69
CA SER A 12 -8.32 1.90 -6.76
C SER A 12 -8.53 2.60 -5.41
N GLY A 13 -8.19 1.96 -4.29
CA GLY A 13 -8.37 2.50 -2.94
C GLY A 13 -9.81 2.44 -2.41
N THR A 14 -10.76 1.80 -3.10
CA THR A 14 -12.19 1.89 -2.75
C THR A 14 -12.59 1.13 -1.48
N ARG A 15 -11.96 -0.01 -1.17
CA ARG A 15 -12.34 -0.88 -0.02
C ARG A 15 -12.06 -0.26 1.35
N LEU A 16 -11.12 0.68 1.44
CA LEU A 16 -10.74 1.34 2.68
C LEU A 16 -11.10 2.83 2.63
N TRP A 17 -12.06 3.24 1.81
CA TRP A 17 -12.54 4.61 1.83
C TRP A 17 -13.14 4.94 3.22
N PRO A 18 -12.92 6.14 3.79
CA PRO A 18 -12.22 7.31 3.23
C PRO A 18 -10.71 7.31 3.47
N LEU A 19 -10.18 6.31 4.18
CA LEU A 19 -8.77 6.22 4.55
C LEU A 19 -7.87 6.03 3.31
N SER A 20 -8.28 5.19 2.36
CA SER A 20 -7.60 4.98 1.09
C SER A 20 -8.38 5.63 -0.05
N ARG A 21 -7.67 6.30 -0.94
CA ARG A 21 -8.19 6.93 -2.16
C ARG A 21 -7.06 7.08 -3.18
N LYS A 22 -7.38 7.46 -4.42
CA LYS A 22 -6.36 7.61 -5.48
C LYS A 22 -5.19 8.52 -5.07
N SER A 23 -5.46 9.61 -4.35
CA SER A 23 -4.45 10.54 -3.84
C SER A 23 -3.79 10.09 -2.51
N TYR A 24 -4.32 9.06 -1.85
CA TYR A 24 -3.81 8.55 -0.58
C TYR A 24 -3.82 7.01 -0.58
N PRO A 25 -2.83 6.36 -1.23
CA PRO A 25 -2.81 4.91 -1.40
C PRO A 25 -2.56 4.16 -0.09
N LYS A 26 -3.25 3.03 0.10
CA LYS A 26 -3.17 2.25 1.35
C LYS A 26 -1.74 1.81 1.72
N GLN A 27 -0.86 1.58 0.73
CA GLN A 27 0.49 1.06 0.99
C GLN A 27 1.32 2.01 1.85
N PHE A 28 1.01 3.30 1.84
CA PHE A 28 1.68 4.33 2.64
C PHE A 28 0.91 4.67 3.93
N SER A 29 -0.14 3.91 4.25
CA SER A 29 -0.89 4.07 5.50
C SER A 29 -0.46 3.04 6.54
N ASN A 30 -0.42 3.45 7.80
CA ASN A 30 -0.15 2.59 8.96
C ASN A 30 -1.42 1.89 9.45
N LEU A 31 -1.93 0.95 8.64
CA LEU A 31 -3.16 0.22 8.99
C LEU A 31 -3.00 -0.65 10.25
N ILE A 32 -1.79 -1.13 10.51
CA ILE A 32 -1.49 -1.99 11.64
C ILE A 32 -0.23 -1.45 12.33
N GLY A 33 -0.38 -1.06 13.59
CA GLY A 33 0.72 -0.54 14.39
C GLY A 33 1.24 0.81 13.88
N LYS A 34 2.55 1.05 14.04
CA LYS A 34 3.16 2.36 13.80
C LYS A 34 3.80 2.53 12.42
N LYS A 35 3.96 1.44 11.65
CA LYS A 35 4.62 1.46 10.34
C LYS A 35 3.61 1.41 9.22
N THR A 36 4.00 1.95 8.06
CA THR A 36 3.22 1.80 6.82
C THR A 36 3.36 0.37 6.26
N LEU A 37 2.48 -0.01 5.33
CA LEU A 37 2.57 -1.32 4.67
C LEU A 37 3.78 -1.46 3.73
N PHE A 38 4.51 -0.38 3.44
CA PHE A 38 5.62 -0.33 2.49
C PHE A 38 7.01 -0.20 3.16
N GLN A 39 7.09 -0.38 4.48
CA GLN A 39 8.31 -0.23 5.31
C GLN A 39 8.80 -1.54 5.91
#